data_AF-A0A2S4PJJ1-F1
#
_entry.id   AF-A0A2S4PJJ1-F1
#
_cell.length_a   1.000
_cell.length_b   1.000
_cell.length_c   1.000
_cell.angle_alpha   90.00
_cell.angle_beta   90.00
_cell.angle_gamma   90.00
#
_symmetry.space_group_name_H-M   'P 1'
#
loop_
_entity.id
_entity.type
_entity.pdbx_description
1 polymer ?
#
loop_
_entity_poly.entity_id
_entity_poly.type
_entity_poly.pdbx_seq_one_letter_code
_entity_poly.pdbx_strand_id
1 'polypeptide(L)'
;MAIEDNQGLRDTWASVAHKWFVLAADRRRCGIKSQLYRDSSPIPSLRQLSLHSRALMSSRRCFNLDDYLCRLFSPFLRDGRTLYHRMQQMEDRMICLYANIHAFRGSEAIVRVSNAALAALDEHLDSKVGVYGVSLAILNITALFDFGSPDNFLRQILDFAAFEGSVESDVQRNYADAKQSAYILTSAAAAVDRLSSPFLCVSDFCVRCFNKIIQCASGVDTFPFLLPYVHVMLVFVWVISQLRVRRIDDDLCSMLEKLLGLDKLDWEKLIVLLNRVAEMHPLPSLPGSPTRVNCVPNGEIWLPEDHMMRGLVWTQWYFIFNDSSRATGDSDVLLTESLATADEERFRAARLLYLGGTIASAYGFMKYDSGSGRFSASTTPPP
;
A
#
# COMPACT_ATOMS: atom_id res chain seq x y z
N MET A 1 -24.36 -12.38 -29.51
CA MET A 1 -23.07 -11.67 -29.71
C MET A 1 -23.37 -10.39 -30.45
N ALA A 2 -23.34 -9.25 -29.76
CA ALA A 2 -23.58 -7.91 -30.33
C ALA A 2 -22.73 -6.83 -29.65
N ILE A 3 -22.18 -7.13 -28.47
CA ILE A 3 -21.31 -6.26 -27.69
C ILE A 3 -19.83 -6.49 -28.10
N GLU A 4 -19.48 -7.66 -28.65
CA GLU A 4 -18.10 -8.01 -29.01
C GLU A 4 -17.55 -7.36 -30.30
N ASP A 5 -18.32 -6.52 -30.98
CA ASP A 5 -17.85 -5.84 -32.19
C ASP A 5 -17.83 -4.30 -32.02
N ASN A 6 -18.41 -3.79 -30.93
CA ASN A 6 -18.48 -2.35 -30.68
C ASN A 6 -17.68 -1.98 -29.43
N GLN A 7 -16.48 -1.41 -29.66
CA GLN A 7 -15.55 -1.05 -28.60
C GLN A 7 -16.15 -0.08 -27.57
N GLY A 8 -16.92 0.92 -28.00
CA GLY A 8 -17.55 1.88 -27.08
C GLY A 8 -18.63 1.24 -26.18
N LEU A 9 -19.39 0.27 -26.72
CA LEU A 9 -20.33 -0.51 -25.92
C LEU A 9 -19.61 -1.44 -24.95
N ARG A 10 -18.49 -2.06 -25.36
CA ARG A 10 -17.64 -2.84 -24.45
C ARG A 10 -17.16 -2.01 -23.29
N ASP A 11 -16.58 -0.85 -23.55
CA ASP A 11 -16.01 0.01 -22.52
C ASP A 11 -17.10 0.52 -21.55
N THR A 12 -18.29 0.85 -22.07
CA THR A 12 -19.45 1.25 -21.24
C THR A 12 -19.92 0.13 -20.33
N TRP A 13 -20.12 -1.08 -20.87
CA TRP A 13 -20.57 -2.23 -20.08
C TRP A 13 -19.47 -2.77 -19.15
N ALA A 14 -18.19 -2.66 -19.53
CA ALA A 14 -17.06 -2.96 -18.66
C ALA A 14 -17.02 -2.00 -17.48
N SER A 15 -17.27 -0.70 -17.70
CA SER A 15 -17.39 0.29 -16.63
C SER A 15 -18.56 -0.01 -15.68
N VAL A 16 -19.75 -0.35 -16.21
CA VAL A 16 -20.91 -0.74 -15.38
C VAL A 16 -20.62 -2.00 -14.58
N ALA A 17 -20.04 -3.04 -15.21
CA ALA A 17 -19.66 -4.26 -14.50
C ALA A 17 -18.63 -3.95 -13.42
N HIS A 18 -17.63 -3.14 -13.73
CA HIS A 18 -16.60 -2.71 -12.80
C HIS A 18 -17.20 -2.07 -11.54
N LYS A 19 -18.17 -1.14 -11.68
CA LYS A 19 -18.91 -0.55 -10.55
C LYS A 19 -19.55 -1.62 -9.66
N TRP A 20 -20.28 -2.56 -10.25
CA TRP A 20 -20.92 -3.65 -9.50
C TRP A 20 -19.93 -4.55 -8.75
N PHE A 21 -18.75 -4.81 -9.33
CA PHE A 21 -17.73 -5.64 -8.68
C PHE A 21 -17.00 -4.92 -7.56
N VAL A 22 -16.76 -3.62 -7.70
CA VAL A 22 -16.23 -2.77 -6.62
C VAL A 22 -17.20 -2.78 -5.45
N LEU A 23 -18.49 -2.53 -5.71
CA LEU A 23 -19.56 -2.63 -4.70
C LEU A 23 -19.65 -4.03 -4.07
N ALA A 24 -19.48 -5.09 -4.87
CA ALA A 24 -19.51 -6.47 -4.36
C ALA A 24 -18.29 -6.80 -3.48
N ALA A 25 -17.11 -6.29 -3.82
CA ALA A 25 -15.88 -6.46 -3.03
C ALA A 25 -15.88 -5.59 -1.76
N ASP A 26 -16.54 -4.43 -1.79
CA ASP A 26 -16.74 -3.63 -0.57
C ASP A 26 -17.67 -4.34 0.42
N ARG A 27 -18.64 -5.11 -0.10
CA ARG A 27 -19.63 -5.88 0.70
C ARG A 27 -19.14 -7.23 1.21
N ARG A 28 -18.18 -7.89 0.56
CA ARG A 28 -17.66 -9.20 0.98
C ARG A 28 -16.15 -9.10 1.16
N ARG A 29 -15.59 -9.67 2.24
CA ARG A 29 -14.12 -9.84 2.47
C ARG A 29 -13.48 -10.77 1.40
N CYS A 30 -13.62 -10.44 0.12
CA CYS A 30 -13.27 -11.28 -1.00
C CYS A 30 -12.61 -10.43 -2.07
N GLY A 31 -11.52 -10.95 -2.65
CA GLY A 31 -10.84 -10.32 -3.77
C GLY A 31 -11.80 -10.01 -4.90
N ILE A 32 -11.65 -8.81 -5.47
CA ILE A 32 -12.29 -8.42 -6.73
C ILE A 32 -11.86 -9.43 -7.78
N LYS A 33 -12.79 -9.97 -8.58
CA LYS A 33 -12.40 -10.77 -9.75
C LYS A 33 -11.68 -9.86 -10.73
N SER A 34 -10.37 -10.02 -10.83
CA SER A 34 -9.48 -9.20 -11.66
C SER A 34 -9.72 -9.30 -13.17
N GLN A 35 -10.46 -10.32 -13.62
CA GLN A 35 -10.75 -10.57 -15.04
C GLN A 35 -11.48 -9.41 -15.73
N LEU A 36 -12.00 -8.46 -14.95
CA LEU A 36 -12.81 -7.33 -15.41
C LEU A 36 -12.02 -6.02 -15.59
N TYR A 37 -10.78 -5.95 -15.12
CA TYR A 37 -9.87 -4.82 -15.39
C TYR A 37 -9.13 -4.98 -16.72
N ARG A 38 -9.61 -5.86 -17.60
CA ARG A 38 -9.02 -6.08 -18.91
C ARG A 38 -9.35 -4.89 -19.80
N ASP A 39 -8.61 -3.81 -19.65
CA ASP A 39 -8.55 -2.77 -20.66
C ASP A 39 -7.98 -3.36 -21.94
N SER A 40 -8.47 -2.87 -23.08
CA SER A 40 -8.04 -3.28 -24.42
C SER A 40 -6.60 -2.80 -24.76
N SER A 41 -5.98 -2.02 -23.87
CA SER A 41 -4.62 -1.52 -24.04
C SER A 41 -3.60 -2.66 -23.99
N PRO A 42 -2.65 -2.72 -24.94
CA PRO A 42 -1.58 -3.71 -24.92
C PRO A 42 -0.54 -3.47 -23.82
N ILE A 43 -0.54 -2.29 -23.19
CA ILE A 43 0.39 -1.90 -22.11
C ILE A 43 -0.43 -1.54 -20.88
N PRO A 44 -0.15 -2.16 -19.72
CA PRO A 44 -0.86 -1.84 -18.50
C PRO A 44 -0.45 -0.47 -17.96
N SER A 45 -1.38 0.31 -17.42
CA SER A 45 -1.01 1.46 -16.57
C SER A 45 -0.66 1.00 -15.15
N LEU A 46 0.00 1.85 -14.36
CA LEU A 46 0.23 1.59 -12.93
C LEU A 46 -1.09 1.35 -12.19
N ARG A 47 -2.13 2.10 -12.56
CA ARG A 47 -3.47 1.94 -12.02
C ARG A 47 -4.03 0.55 -12.28
N GLN A 48 -4.01 0.09 -13.53
CA GLN A 48 -4.49 -1.25 -13.88
C GLN A 48 -3.70 -2.32 -13.12
N LEU A 49 -2.36 -2.24 -13.12
CA LEU A 49 -1.53 -3.19 -12.40
C LEU A 49 -1.87 -3.22 -10.90
N SER A 50 -2.09 -2.05 -10.27
CA SER A 50 -2.48 -1.97 -8.87
C SER A 50 -3.82 -2.64 -8.60
N LEU A 51 -4.81 -2.51 -9.50
CA LEU A 51 -6.12 -3.14 -9.35
C LEU A 51 -6.04 -4.66 -9.47
N HIS A 52 -5.17 -5.17 -10.36
CA HIS A 52 -4.88 -6.60 -10.45
C HIS A 52 -4.13 -7.12 -9.22
N SER A 53 -3.12 -6.38 -8.75
CA SER A 53 -2.31 -6.76 -7.60
C SER A 53 -3.15 -6.83 -6.31
N ARG A 54 -4.15 -5.95 -6.17
CA ARG A 54 -5.13 -6.00 -5.06
C ARG A 54 -5.89 -7.32 -4.98
N ALA A 55 -6.26 -7.91 -6.12
CA ALA A 55 -6.99 -9.17 -6.17
C ALA A 55 -6.12 -10.40 -5.79
N LEU A 56 -4.79 -10.26 -5.89
CA LEU A 56 -3.85 -11.25 -5.37
C LEU A 56 -3.57 -11.05 -3.88
N MET A 57 -3.50 -9.79 -3.45
CA MET A 57 -3.24 -9.38 -2.07
C MET A 57 -4.46 -9.47 -1.14
N SER A 58 -5.63 -9.83 -1.66
CA SER A 58 -6.84 -9.97 -0.84
C SER A 58 -6.75 -11.15 0.11
N SER A 59 -7.44 -11.03 1.26
CA SER A 59 -7.52 -12.11 2.28
C SER A 59 -7.97 -13.45 1.68
N ARG A 60 -8.87 -13.42 0.69
CA ARG A 60 -9.15 -14.55 -0.20
C ARG A 60 -8.50 -14.31 -1.55
N ARG A 61 -7.37 -14.99 -1.81
CA ARG A 61 -6.64 -14.91 -3.10
C ARG A 61 -7.49 -15.49 -4.24
N CYS A 62 -7.44 -14.86 -5.40
CA CYS A 62 -8.03 -15.42 -6.61
C CYS A 62 -6.97 -16.26 -7.37
N PHE A 63 -7.14 -17.59 -7.37
CA PHE A 63 -6.14 -18.58 -7.80
C PHE A 63 -5.81 -18.64 -9.31
N ASN A 64 -6.31 -17.73 -10.14
CA ASN A 64 -6.09 -17.73 -11.60
C ASN A 64 -5.38 -16.47 -12.12
N LEU A 65 -4.80 -15.68 -11.21
CA LEU A 65 -4.24 -14.36 -11.49
C LEU A 65 -2.75 -14.37 -11.81
N ASP A 66 -2.02 -15.39 -11.37
CA ASP A 66 -0.57 -15.47 -11.60
C ASP A 66 -0.27 -15.63 -13.10
N ASP A 67 -1.02 -16.48 -13.80
CA ASP A 67 -0.97 -16.60 -15.27
C ASP A 67 -1.33 -15.30 -15.99
N TYR A 68 -2.14 -14.44 -15.36
CA TYR A 68 -2.46 -13.14 -15.90
C TYR A 68 -1.30 -12.15 -15.72
N LEU A 69 -0.72 -12.06 -14.51
CA LEU A 69 0.48 -11.23 -14.27
C LEU A 69 1.65 -11.68 -15.14
N CYS A 70 1.89 -12.98 -15.28
CA CYS A 70 2.91 -13.52 -16.18
C CYS A 70 2.72 -13.03 -17.62
N ARG A 71 1.47 -13.04 -18.13
CA ARG A 71 1.17 -12.50 -19.46
C ARG A 71 1.37 -10.98 -19.53
N LEU A 72 0.93 -10.26 -18.52
CA LEU A 72 1.04 -8.80 -18.42
C LEU A 72 2.50 -8.33 -18.36
N PHE A 73 3.35 -9.05 -17.63
CA PHE A 73 4.77 -8.76 -17.49
C PHE A 73 5.62 -9.30 -18.64
N SER A 74 5.12 -10.28 -19.40
CA SER A 74 5.87 -10.89 -20.50
C SER A 74 6.47 -9.90 -21.51
N PRO A 75 5.81 -8.78 -21.89
CA PRO A 75 6.40 -7.81 -22.80
C PRO A 75 7.60 -7.10 -22.19
N PHE A 76 7.62 -6.88 -20.88
CA PHE A 76 8.70 -6.16 -20.17
C PHE A 76 9.91 -7.05 -19.83
N LEU A 77 9.76 -8.37 -19.97
CA LEU A 77 10.79 -9.36 -19.65
C LEU A 77 11.58 -9.88 -20.86
N ARG A 78 11.17 -9.54 -22.09
CA ARG A 78 11.83 -9.94 -23.35
C ARG A 78 12.92 -8.93 -23.76
N ASP A 79 13.96 -9.39 -24.46
CA ASP A 79 15.17 -8.61 -24.74
C ASP A 79 14.95 -7.27 -25.49
N GLY A 80 15.03 -6.17 -24.72
CA GLY A 80 15.87 -4.99 -24.96
C GLY A 80 15.55 -4.03 -26.11
N ARG A 81 15.51 -4.48 -27.37
CA ARG A 81 15.69 -3.54 -28.51
C ARG A 81 14.41 -2.82 -28.95
N THR A 82 13.24 -3.44 -28.80
CA THR A 82 11.94 -2.81 -29.14
C THR A 82 11.29 -2.07 -27.97
N LEU A 83 11.73 -2.35 -26.74
CA LEU A 83 11.29 -1.67 -25.51
C LEU A 83 12.14 -0.42 -25.20
N TYR A 84 13.38 -0.34 -25.67
CA TYR A 84 14.28 0.78 -25.36
C TYR A 84 13.75 2.15 -25.83
N HIS A 85 13.13 2.20 -27.01
CA HIS A 85 12.44 3.39 -27.50
C HIS A 85 11.06 3.61 -26.83
N ARG A 86 10.53 2.59 -26.14
CA ARG A 86 9.19 2.55 -25.57
C ARG A 86 9.18 2.92 -24.07
N MET A 87 10.23 2.58 -23.32
CA MET A 87 10.42 2.86 -21.88
C MET A 87 10.85 4.30 -21.57
N GLN A 88 10.39 5.27 -22.36
CA GLN A 88 10.67 6.68 -22.10
C GLN A 88 9.78 7.27 -21.00
N GLN A 89 8.67 6.62 -20.66
CA GLN A 89 7.75 7.08 -19.65
C GLN A 89 8.05 6.46 -18.27
N MET A 90 7.78 7.23 -17.21
CA MET A 90 8.01 6.81 -15.82
C MET A 90 7.26 5.52 -15.47
N GLU A 91 5.99 5.39 -15.87
CA GLU A 91 5.16 4.21 -15.57
C GLU A 91 5.74 2.91 -16.15
N ASP A 92 6.28 2.93 -17.37
CA ASP A 92 6.85 1.75 -18.01
C ASP A 92 8.07 1.21 -17.26
N ARG A 93 8.92 2.11 -16.74
CA ARG A 93 10.09 1.74 -15.94
C ARG A 93 9.67 1.14 -14.60
N MET A 94 8.61 1.67 -13.99
CA MET A 94 8.01 1.10 -12.78
C MET A 94 7.43 -0.29 -13.03
N ILE A 95 6.67 -0.47 -14.12
CA ILE A 95 6.10 -1.77 -14.49
C ILE A 95 7.21 -2.78 -14.80
N CYS A 96 8.28 -2.36 -15.47
CA CYS A 96 9.45 -3.21 -15.71
C CYS A 96 10.11 -3.66 -14.40
N LEU A 97 10.22 -2.77 -13.40
CA LEU A 97 10.71 -3.15 -12.08
C LEU A 97 9.84 -4.25 -11.46
N TYR A 98 8.52 -4.04 -11.41
CA TYR A 98 7.58 -5.01 -10.86
C TYR A 98 7.61 -6.35 -11.61
N ALA A 99 7.77 -6.33 -12.93
CA ALA A 99 7.96 -7.52 -13.73
C ALA A 99 9.23 -8.30 -13.33
N ASN A 100 10.35 -7.60 -13.10
CA ASN A 100 11.61 -8.24 -12.68
C ASN A 100 11.51 -8.84 -11.27
N ILE A 101 10.80 -8.15 -10.37
CA ILE A 101 10.51 -8.65 -9.01
C ILE A 101 9.66 -9.92 -9.09
N HIS A 102 8.53 -9.87 -9.82
CA HIS A 102 7.62 -11.02 -9.97
C HIS A 102 8.28 -12.21 -10.67
N ALA A 103 9.19 -11.96 -11.61
CA ALA A 103 9.94 -13.01 -12.30
C ALA A 103 11.14 -13.55 -11.47
N PHE A 104 11.28 -13.12 -10.21
CA PHE A 104 12.38 -13.50 -9.30
C PHE A 104 13.76 -13.38 -9.97
N ARG A 105 13.98 -12.29 -10.73
CA ARG A 105 15.27 -12.02 -11.34
C ARG A 105 16.32 -11.75 -10.25
N GLY A 106 17.59 -12.04 -10.56
CA GLY A 106 18.69 -11.80 -9.62
C GLY A 106 18.78 -10.34 -9.17
N SER A 107 19.26 -10.12 -7.95
CA SER A 107 19.26 -8.81 -7.29
C SER A 107 19.95 -7.71 -8.09
N GLU A 108 21.02 -8.02 -8.83
CA GLU A 108 21.71 -7.04 -9.68
C GLU A 108 20.79 -6.46 -10.76
N ALA A 109 19.97 -7.31 -11.39
CA ALA A 109 19.01 -6.87 -12.39
C ALA A 109 17.93 -5.98 -11.75
N ILE A 110 17.43 -6.37 -10.57
CA ILE A 110 16.44 -5.59 -9.81
C ILE A 110 17.04 -4.23 -9.45
N VAL A 111 18.23 -4.16 -8.86
CA VAL A 111 18.90 -2.90 -8.46
C VAL A 111 19.07 -1.97 -9.66
N ARG A 112 19.49 -2.50 -10.81
CA ARG A 112 19.66 -1.70 -12.03
C ARG A 112 18.34 -1.08 -12.50
N VAL A 113 17.28 -1.87 -12.55
CA VAL A 113 15.95 -1.39 -12.99
C VAL A 113 15.33 -0.46 -11.94
N SER A 114 15.52 -0.73 -10.64
CA SER A 114 15.11 0.14 -9.54
C SER A 114 15.74 1.53 -9.65
N ASN A 115 17.05 1.61 -9.90
CA ASN A 115 17.74 2.89 -10.06
C ASN A 115 17.22 3.68 -11.27
N ALA A 116 16.94 3.00 -12.39
CA ALA A 116 16.36 3.64 -13.58
C ALA A 116 14.92 4.12 -13.36
N ALA A 117 14.12 3.38 -12.59
CA ALA A 117 12.77 3.76 -12.21
C ALA A 117 12.75 4.95 -11.24
N LEU A 118 13.66 4.97 -10.25
CA LEU A 118 13.82 6.10 -9.32
C LEU A 118 14.26 7.38 -10.05
N ALA A 119 15.21 7.28 -10.99
CA ALA A 119 15.62 8.43 -11.79
C ALA A 119 14.46 8.97 -12.64
N ALA A 120 13.62 8.09 -13.18
CA ALA A 120 12.44 8.50 -13.92
C ALA A 120 11.37 9.16 -13.04
N LEU A 121 11.22 8.68 -11.79
CA LEU A 121 10.35 9.31 -10.81
C LEU A 121 10.84 10.74 -10.55
N ASP A 122 12.14 10.94 -10.29
CA ASP A 122 12.72 12.27 -10.05
C ASP A 122 12.43 13.27 -11.17
N GLU A 123 12.54 12.82 -12.42
CA GLU A 123 12.26 13.65 -13.60
C GLU A 123 10.76 14.05 -13.72
N HIS A 124 9.85 13.29 -13.11
CA HIS A 124 8.40 13.42 -13.24
C HIS A 124 7.68 13.65 -11.90
N LEU A 125 8.40 14.12 -10.86
CA LEU A 125 7.80 14.57 -9.60
C LEU A 125 7.10 15.92 -9.84
N ASP A 126 5.89 15.85 -10.40
CA ASP A 126 5.02 16.99 -10.67
C ASP A 126 3.64 16.80 -9.99
N SER A 127 2.66 17.63 -10.35
CA SER A 127 1.28 17.52 -9.85
C SER A 127 0.61 16.18 -10.19
N LYS A 128 1.16 15.37 -11.10
CA LYS A 128 0.58 14.06 -11.48
C LYS A 128 0.79 12.98 -10.43
N VAL A 129 1.57 13.23 -9.36
CA VAL A 129 1.62 12.31 -8.20
C VAL A 129 0.22 12.03 -7.66
N GLY A 130 -0.72 12.99 -7.75
CA GLY A 130 -2.11 12.76 -7.37
C GLY A 130 -2.83 11.70 -8.21
N VAL A 131 -2.39 11.47 -9.45
CA VAL A 131 -2.97 10.50 -10.39
C VAL A 131 -2.42 9.10 -10.17
N TYR A 132 -1.09 8.96 -10.08
CA TYR A 132 -0.44 7.64 -9.99
C TYR A 132 -0.01 7.23 -8.58
N GLY A 133 0.04 8.17 -7.63
CA GLY A 133 0.64 7.98 -6.30
C GLY A 133 0.00 6.83 -5.54
N VAL A 134 -1.32 6.81 -5.40
CA VAL A 134 -2.02 5.72 -4.69
C VAL A 134 -1.67 4.35 -5.29
N SER A 135 -1.71 4.23 -6.62
CA SER A 135 -1.33 2.99 -7.31
C SER A 135 0.13 2.61 -7.10
N LEU A 136 1.03 3.58 -7.12
CA LEU A 136 2.46 3.37 -6.82
C LEU A 136 2.67 2.87 -5.39
N ALA A 137 2.03 3.49 -4.39
CA ALA A 137 2.12 3.05 -2.99
C ALA A 137 1.62 1.61 -2.81
N ILE A 138 0.45 1.30 -3.38
CA ILE A 138 -0.13 -0.05 -3.32
C ILE A 138 0.79 -1.07 -3.99
N LEU A 139 1.39 -0.76 -5.13
CA LEU A 139 2.29 -1.67 -5.83
C LEU A 139 3.63 -1.86 -5.11
N ASN A 140 4.20 -0.80 -4.56
CA ASN A 140 5.38 -0.87 -3.70
C ASN A 140 5.14 -1.85 -2.54
N ILE A 141 4.04 -1.66 -1.81
CA ILE A 141 3.67 -2.55 -0.71
C ILE A 141 3.43 -3.96 -1.25
N THR A 142 2.67 -4.12 -2.34
CA THR A 142 2.37 -5.44 -2.92
C THR A 142 3.64 -6.21 -3.33
N ALA A 143 4.66 -5.51 -3.83
CA ALA A 143 5.94 -6.11 -4.19
C ALA A 143 6.69 -6.67 -2.97
N LEU A 144 6.58 -6.04 -1.78
CA LEU A 144 7.13 -6.59 -0.53
C LEU A 144 6.48 -7.93 -0.14
N PHE A 145 5.26 -8.18 -0.60
CA PHE A 145 4.51 -9.41 -0.37
C PHE A 145 4.66 -10.43 -1.52
N ASP A 146 5.61 -10.25 -2.43
CA ASP A 146 5.78 -11.07 -3.64
C ASP A 146 4.46 -11.23 -4.40
N PHE A 147 3.72 -10.13 -4.56
CA PHE A 147 2.39 -10.12 -5.19
C PHE A 147 1.38 -11.06 -4.51
N GLY A 148 1.47 -11.23 -3.19
CA GLY A 148 0.52 -12.01 -2.40
C GLY A 148 0.82 -13.50 -2.32
N SER A 149 2.10 -13.87 -2.50
CA SER A 149 2.56 -15.25 -2.29
C SER A 149 2.23 -15.75 -0.87
N PRO A 150 1.66 -16.95 -0.69
CA PRO A 150 1.47 -17.53 0.64
C PRO A 150 2.81 -17.85 1.32
N ASP A 151 3.86 -18.02 0.53
CA ASP A 151 5.22 -18.31 1.01
C ASP A 151 5.97 -17.05 1.44
N ASN A 152 5.39 -15.87 1.19
CA ASN A 152 6.00 -14.60 1.58
C ASN A 152 6.01 -14.46 3.11
N PHE A 153 7.18 -14.11 3.64
CA PHE A 153 7.42 -14.00 5.07
C PHE A 153 6.52 -12.95 5.76
N LEU A 154 6.37 -11.75 5.18
CA LEU A 154 5.50 -10.72 5.74
C LEU A 154 4.04 -11.17 5.76
N ARG A 155 3.60 -11.88 4.72
CA ARG A 155 2.24 -12.43 4.66
C ARG A 155 1.99 -13.37 5.83
N GLN A 156 2.90 -14.31 6.07
CA GLN A 156 2.76 -15.31 7.12
C GLN A 156 2.72 -14.70 8.51
N ILE A 157 3.55 -13.68 8.78
CA ILE A 157 3.53 -12.95 10.06
C ILE A 157 2.19 -12.28 10.29
N LEU A 158 1.65 -11.59 9.27
CA LEU A 158 0.37 -10.91 9.40
C LEU A 158 -0.80 -11.88 9.59
N ASP A 159 -0.80 -13.00 8.86
CA ASP A 159 -1.83 -14.04 9.02
C ASP A 159 -1.74 -14.68 10.41
N PHE A 160 -0.53 -14.90 10.94
CA PHE A 160 -0.31 -15.39 12.31
C PHE A 160 -0.83 -14.39 13.36
N ALA A 161 -0.47 -13.12 13.22
CA ALA A 161 -0.91 -12.06 14.12
C ALA A 161 -2.45 -11.87 14.12
N ALA A 162 -3.07 -12.07 12.96
CA ALA A 162 -4.52 -12.05 12.82
C ALA A 162 -5.19 -13.24 13.52
N PHE A 163 -4.56 -14.42 13.50
CA PHE A 163 -5.04 -15.61 14.18
C PHE A 163 -5.02 -15.46 15.71
N GLU A 164 -3.90 -15.01 16.29
CA GLU A 164 -3.77 -14.82 17.75
C GLU A 164 -4.79 -13.81 18.31
N GLY A 165 -5.23 -12.84 17.49
CA GLY A 165 -6.23 -11.85 17.86
C GLY A 165 -7.69 -12.31 17.76
N SER A 166 -7.98 -13.52 17.26
CA SER A 166 -9.35 -13.99 17.02
C SER A 166 -9.81 -15.02 18.07
N VAL A 167 -10.90 -14.69 18.80
CA VAL A 167 -11.53 -15.56 19.80
C VAL A 167 -12.71 -16.37 19.24
N GLU A 168 -13.10 -16.19 17.96
CA GLU A 168 -14.28 -16.86 17.41
C GLU A 168 -13.99 -17.87 16.27
N SER A 169 -14.57 -19.05 16.48
CA SER A 169 -14.62 -20.28 15.70
C SER A 169 -15.29 -20.11 14.32
N ASP A 170 -14.67 -20.71 13.30
CA ASP A 170 -15.30 -21.38 12.11
C ASP A 170 -14.45 -21.35 10.83
N VAL A 171 -13.20 -20.87 10.88
CA VAL A 171 -12.27 -20.95 9.74
C VAL A 171 -11.15 -21.97 10.00
N GLN A 172 -11.51 -23.15 10.49
CA GLN A 172 -10.55 -24.12 11.05
C GLN A 172 -9.80 -25.02 10.04
N ARG A 173 -10.11 -24.99 8.74
CA ARG A 173 -9.60 -26.04 7.81
C ARG A 173 -8.40 -25.68 6.91
N ASN A 174 -8.06 -24.41 6.75
CA ASN A 174 -6.89 -23.99 5.93
C ASN A 174 -5.71 -23.44 6.75
N TYR A 175 -5.81 -23.42 8.08
CA TYR A 175 -4.88 -22.70 8.97
C TYR A 175 -4.01 -23.61 9.85
N ALA A 176 -4.15 -24.93 9.76
CA ALA A 176 -3.28 -25.87 10.45
C ALA A 176 -1.83 -25.80 9.93
N ASP A 177 -1.66 -25.61 8.61
CA ASP A 177 -0.34 -25.36 7.99
C ASP A 177 0.27 -24.03 8.43
N ALA A 178 -0.56 -22.99 8.65
CA ALA A 178 -0.09 -21.69 9.13
C ALA A 178 0.48 -21.77 10.56
N LYS A 179 -0.08 -22.64 11.41
CA LYS A 179 0.42 -22.90 12.78
C LYS A 179 1.78 -23.59 12.77
N GLN A 180 2.04 -24.45 11.79
CA GLN A 180 3.32 -25.15 11.61
C GLN A 180 4.38 -24.26 10.98
N SER A 181 4.00 -23.38 10.03
CA SER A 181 4.87 -22.31 9.51
C SER A 181 5.19 -21.24 10.58
N ALA A 182 4.26 -20.92 11.47
CA ALA A 182 4.47 -19.97 12.57
C ALA A 182 5.51 -20.45 13.60
N TYR A 183 5.57 -21.75 13.90
CA TYR A 183 6.63 -22.31 14.75
C TYR A 183 8.04 -22.18 14.13
N ILE A 184 8.13 -22.08 12.80
CA ILE A 184 9.38 -21.84 12.08
C ILE A 184 9.78 -20.35 12.12
N LEU A 185 8.80 -19.44 12.24
CA LEU A 185 9.00 -17.98 12.31
C LEU A 185 9.43 -17.49 13.70
N THR A 186 9.32 -18.33 14.74
CA THR A 186 9.68 -18.02 16.13
C THR A 186 11.18 -17.78 16.38
N SER A 187 12.03 -17.78 15.35
CA SER A 187 13.40 -17.28 15.48
C SER A 187 13.72 -16.28 14.37
N ALA A 188 14.23 -15.12 14.78
CA ALA A 188 14.68 -14.09 13.84
C ALA A 188 15.77 -14.61 12.86
N ALA A 189 16.55 -15.60 13.28
CA ALA A 189 17.58 -16.23 12.45
C ALA A 189 16.99 -16.99 11.24
N ALA A 190 15.97 -17.83 11.45
CA ALA A 190 15.35 -18.59 10.36
C ALA A 190 14.58 -17.70 9.37
N ALA A 191 14.07 -16.57 9.86
CA ALA A 191 13.47 -15.53 9.03
C ALA A 191 14.49 -14.85 8.12
N VAL A 192 15.65 -14.46 8.67
CA VAL A 192 16.75 -13.83 7.91
C VAL A 192 17.30 -14.78 6.84
N ASP A 193 17.45 -16.07 7.14
CA ASP A 193 17.89 -17.07 6.16
C ASP A 193 16.91 -17.28 5.00
N ARG A 194 15.61 -17.04 5.22
CA ARG A 194 14.57 -17.11 4.19
C ARG A 194 14.41 -15.83 3.38
N LEU A 195 15.01 -14.73 3.82
CA LEU A 195 14.92 -13.46 3.12
C LEU A 195 15.92 -13.43 1.97
N SER A 196 15.35 -13.45 0.77
CA SER A 196 16.12 -13.36 -0.46
C SER A 196 16.66 -11.94 -0.63
N SER A 197 17.85 -11.79 -1.22
CA SER A 197 18.40 -10.48 -1.60
C SER A 197 17.43 -9.61 -2.42
N PRO A 198 16.54 -10.15 -3.29
CA PRO A 198 15.44 -9.42 -3.90
C PRO A 198 14.55 -8.64 -2.92
N PHE A 199 14.15 -9.22 -1.77
CA PHE A 199 13.29 -8.54 -0.80
C PHE A 199 13.93 -7.24 -0.30
N LEU A 200 15.23 -7.28 0.03
CA LEU A 200 15.97 -6.10 0.48
C LEU A 200 16.05 -5.02 -0.60
N CYS A 201 16.19 -5.41 -1.87
CA CYS A 201 16.16 -4.47 -2.99
C CYS A 201 14.79 -3.81 -3.14
N VAL A 202 13.69 -4.56 -2.93
CA VAL A 202 12.33 -4.01 -2.98
C VAL A 202 12.08 -3.07 -1.79
N SER A 203 12.51 -3.43 -0.59
CA SER A 203 12.42 -2.56 0.58
C SER A 203 13.19 -1.25 0.38
N ASP A 204 14.45 -1.32 -0.06
CA ASP A 204 15.26 -0.13 -0.35
C ASP A 204 14.57 0.77 -1.38
N PHE A 205 14.03 0.18 -2.45
CA PHE A 205 13.28 0.92 -3.46
C PHE A 205 12.02 1.60 -2.87
N CYS A 206 11.26 0.91 -2.02
CA CYS A 206 10.07 1.47 -1.38
C CYS A 206 10.41 2.69 -0.51
N VAL A 207 11.46 2.57 0.32
CA VAL A 207 11.95 3.66 1.18
C VAL A 207 12.42 4.85 0.35
N ARG A 208 13.22 4.60 -0.70
CA ARG A 208 13.73 5.67 -1.57
C ARG A 208 12.61 6.36 -2.35
N CYS A 209 11.60 5.62 -2.81
CA CYS A 209 10.39 6.20 -3.40
C CYS A 209 9.66 7.12 -2.42
N PHE A 210 9.43 6.64 -1.19
CA PHE A 210 8.74 7.44 -0.17
C PHE A 210 9.50 8.73 0.13
N ASN A 211 10.81 8.64 0.40
CA ASN A 211 11.66 9.78 0.71
C ASN A 211 11.64 10.83 -0.41
N LYS A 212 11.71 10.40 -1.67
CA LYS A 212 11.63 11.31 -2.83
C LYS A 212 10.29 12.05 -2.92
N ILE A 213 9.19 11.33 -2.71
CA ILE A 213 7.85 11.92 -2.78
C ILE A 213 7.64 12.93 -1.65
N ILE A 214 8.03 12.61 -0.41
CA ILE A 214 7.87 13.56 0.71
C ILE A 214 8.82 14.76 0.63
N GLN A 215 9.99 14.62 -0.01
CA GLN A 215 10.87 15.75 -0.28
C GLN A 215 10.22 16.80 -1.19
N CYS A 216 9.27 16.40 -2.04
CA CYS A 216 8.51 17.32 -2.90
C CYS A 216 7.41 18.09 -2.16
N ALA A 217 7.14 17.76 -0.89
CA ALA A 217 6.10 18.42 -0.09
C ALA A 217 6.44 19.87 0.30
N SER A 218 7.62 20.38 -0.06
CA SER A 218 7.97 21.80 0.10
C SER A 218 7.30 22.71 -0.95
N GLY A 219 6.85 22.18 -2.09
CA GLY A 219 6.08 22.94 -3.07
C GLY A 219 4.67 23.28 -2.57
N VAL A 220 4.14 24.46 -2.89
CA VAL A 220 2.77 24.85 -2.50
C VAL A 220 1.73 24.13 -3.36
N ASP A 221 1.96 24.06 -4.66
CA ASP A 221 0.99 23.51 -5.62
C ASP A 221 0.97 21.98 -5.65
N THR A 222 2.05 21.32 -5.24
CA THR A 222 2.16 19.85 -5.23
C THR A 222 1.61 19.22 -3.95
N PHE A 223 1.54 19.97 -2.86
CA PHE A 223 1.33 19.43 -1.52
C PHE A 223 0.05 18.58 -1.36
N PRO A 224 -1.15 19.02 -1.80
CA PRO A 224 -2.38 18.23 -1.64
C PRO A 224 -2.33 16.90 -2.41
N PHE A 225 -1.67 16.89 -3.57
CA PHE A 225 -1.57 15.72 -4.44
C PHE A 225 -0.72 14.59 -3.86
N LEU A 226 0.16 14.89 -2.90
CA LEU A 226 1.01 13.89 -2.24
C LEU A 226 0.27 13.16 -1.11
N LEU A 227 -0.74 13.80 -0.52
CA LEU A 227 -1.39 13.31 0.71
C LEU A 227 -2.02 11.91 0.56
N PRO A 228 -2.69 11.54 -0.55
CA PRO A 228 -3.21 10.18 -0.72
C PRO A 228 -2.10 9.12 -0.74
N TYR A 229 -0.97 9.40 -1.40
CA TYR A 229 0.20 8.50 -1.39
C TYR A 229 0.74 8.33 0.03
N VAL A 230 0.96 9.46 0.73
CA VAL A 230 1.48 9.45 2.10
C VAL A 230 0.54 8.72 3.04
N HIS A 231 -0.77 8.90 2.89
CA HIS A 231 -1.78 8.20 3.68
C HIS A 231 -1.63 6.68 3.53
N VAL A 232 -1.60 6.14 2.32
CA VAL A 232 -1.43 4.70 2.08
C VAL A 232 -0.13 4.16 2.71
N MET A 233 0.98 4.89 2.54
CA MET A 233 2.28 4.49 3.10
C MET A 233 2.30 4.54 4.63
N LEU A 234 1.70 5.56 5.25
CA LEU A 234 1.60 5.65 6.71
C LEU A 234 0.67 4.59 7.29
N VAL A 235 -0.41 4.21 6.59
CA VAL A 235 -1.23 3.06 7.01
C VAL A 235 -0.38 1.79 7.05
N PHE A 236 0.48 1.57 6.05
CA PHE A 236 1.38 0.41 6.07
C PHE A 236 2.38 0.46 7.23
N VAL A 237 3.04 1.59 7.47
CA VAL A 237 3.97 1.77 8.62
C VAL A 237 3.25 1.58 9.96
N TRP A 238 2.01 2.06 10.07
CA TRP A 238 1.16 1.86 11.24
C TRP A 238 0.80 0.38 11.44
N VAL A 239 0.45 -0.36 10.38
CA VAL A 239 0.18 -1.80 10.48
C VAL A 239 1.38 -2.55 11.04
N ILE A 240 2.59 -2.22 10.58
CA ILE A 240 3.82 -2.79 11.14
C ILE A 240 3.98 -2.40 12.61
N SER A 241 3.66 -1.16 13.00
CA SER A 241 3.74 -0.72 14.38
C SER A 241 2.75 -1.46 15.29
N GLN A 242 1.60 -1.90 14.76
CA GLN A 242 0.62 -2.69 15.50
C GLN A 242 1.11 -4.10 15.85
N LEU A 243 2.11 -4.64 15.15
CA LEU A 243 2.73 -5.93 15.49
C LEU A 243 3.35 -5.88 16.88
N ARG A 244 4.05 -4.79 17.19
CA ARG A 244 4.66 -4.52 18.50
C ARG A 244 3.59 -4.37 19.59
N VAL A 245 2.52 -3.61 19.31
CA VAL A 245 1.40 -3.41 20.25
C VAL A 245 0.70 -4.74 20.59
N ARG A 246 0.62 -5.66 19.63
CA ARG A 246 0.00 -6.98 19.78
C ARG A 246 0.90 -8.01 20.47
N ARG A 247 2.07 -7.60 20.98
CA ARG A 247 3.04 -8.46 21.70
C ARG A 247 3.55 -9.63 20.86
N ILE A 248 3.69 -9.43 19.56
CA ILE A 248 4.55 -10.29 18.76
C ILE A 248 5.97 -10.07 19.26
N ASP A 249 6.79 -11.12 19.26
CA ASP A 249 8.20 -11.12 19.66
C ASP A 249 8.91 -9.81 19.28
N ASP A 250 9.46 -9.12 20.28
CA ASP A 250 10.12 -7.81 20.12
C ASP A 250 11.36 -7.90 19.21
N ASP A 251 12.05 -9.05 19.20
CA ASP A 251 13.20 -9.28 18.33
C ASP A 251 12.76 -9.41 16.86
N LEU A 252 11.64 -10.09 16.62
CA LEU A 252 11.03 -10.20 15.30
C LEU A 252 10.56 -8.83 14.80
N CYS A 253 9.91 -8.04 15.66
CA CYS A 253 9.47 -6.68 15.31
C CYS A 253 10.66 -5.79 14.95
N SER A 254 11.71 -5.78 15.78
CA SER A 254 12.91 -4.96 15.54
C SER A 254 13.66 -5.38 14.26
N MET A 255 13.72 -6.68 13.98
CA MET A 255 14.26 -7.20 12.74
C MET A 255 13.44 -6.78 11.52
N LEU A 256 12.11 -6.89 11.58
CA LEU A 256 11.20 -6.45 10.52
C LEU A 256 11.36 -4.97 10.20
N GLU A 257 11.41 -4.12 11.23
CA GLU A 257 11.58 -2.67 11.09
C GLU A 257 12.89 -2.32 10.36
N LYS A 258 13.99 -2.99 10.75
CA LYS A 258 15.29 -2.84 10.10
C LYS A 258 15.30 -3.34 8.65
N LEU A 259 14.64 -4.46 8.38
CA LEU A 259 14.57 -5.05 7.05
C LEU A 259 13.70 -4.26 6.09
N LEU A 260 12.62 -3.67 6.60
CA LEU A 260 11.76 -2.75 5.86
C LEU A 260 12.43 -1.38 5.66
N GLY A 261 13.55 -1.12 6.34
CA GLY A 261 14.31 0.11 6.25
C GLY A 261 13.59 1.30 6.88
N LEU A 262 12.81 1.09 7.94
CA LEU A 262 12.09 2.17 8.61
C LEU A 262 13.06 3.21 9.22
N ASP A 263 14.26 2.77 9.60
CA ASP A 263 15.37 3.64 10.06
C ASP A 263 15.91 4.56 8.96
N LYS A 264 15.69 4.21 7.69
CA LYS A 264 16.15 4.97 6.51
C LYS A 264 15.09 5.92 5.94
N LEU A 265 13.88 5.94 6.52
CA LEU A 265 12.86 6.91 6.14
C LEU A 265 13.32 8.33 6.51
N ASP A 266 13.00 9.30 5.67
CA ASP A 266 13.31 10.71 5.91
C ASP A 266 12.28 11.30 6.89
N TRP A 267 12.43 10.91 8.17
CA TRP A 267 11.53 11.29 9.26
C TRP A 267 11.46 12.80 9.46
N GLU A 268 12.56 13.53 9.18
CA GLU A 268 12.58 14.99 9.26
C GLU A 268 11.63 15.61 8.23
N LYS A 269 11.68 15.16 6.96
CA LYS A 269 10.74 15.63 5.93
C LYS A 269 9.31 15.20 6.22
N LEU A 270 9.10 14.01 6.79
CA LEU A 270 7.78 13.58 7.22
C LEU A 270 7.23 14.48 8.35
N ILE A 271 8.05 14.85 9.34
CA ILE A 271 7.68 15.79 10.40
C ILE A 271 7.28 17.15 9.83
N VAL A 272 8.07 17.68 8.88
CA VAL A 272 7.74 18.94 8.18
C VAL A 272 6.40 18.83 7.46
N LEU A 273 6.16 17.73 6.74
CA LEU A 273 4.90 17.46 6.05
C LEU A 273 3.72 17.41 7.04
N LEU A 274 3.82 16.64 8.11
CA LEU A 274 2.76 16.49 9.11
C LEU A 274 2.46 17.81 9.84
N ASN A 275 3.50 18.59 10.16
CA ASN A 275 3.34 19.92 10.75
C ASN A 275 2.64 20.88 9.79
N ARG A 276 2.92 20.80 8.48
CA ARG A 276 2.22 21.58 7.47
C ARG A 276 0.75 21.15 7.33
N VAL A 277 0.45 19.84 7.41
CA VAL A 277 -0.94 19.35 7.48
C VAL A 277 -1.65 19.94 8.70
N ALA A 278 -1.00 19.93 9.88
CA ALA A 278 -1.56 20.48 11.12
C ALA A 278 -1.82 21.99 11.05
N GLU A 279 -1.02 22.74 10.31
CA GLU A 279 -1.23 24.18 10.08
C GLU A 279 -2.48 24.47 9.25
N MET A 280 -2.66 23.72 8.17
CA MET A 280 -3.77 23.93 7.25
C MET A 280 -5.08 23.36 7.78
N HIS A 281 -5.01 22.27 8.54
CA HIS A 281 -6.16 21.58 9.13
C HIS A 281 -5.94 21.33 10.62
N PRO A 282 -6.01 22.38 11.46
CA PRO A 282 -5.80 22.24 12.89
C PRO A 282 -6.86 21.33 13.51
N LEU A 283 -6.40 20.26 14.17
CA LEU A 283 -7.26 19.40 14.98
C LEU A 283 -7.25 19.89 16.43
N PRO A 284 -8.42 20.08 17.07
CA PRO A 284 -8.51 20.59 18.43
C PRO A 284 -7.95 19.62 19.49
N SER A 285 -7.82 18.33 19.18
CA SER A 285 -7.06 17.34 19.98
C SER A 285 -6.99 16.00 19.23
N LEU A 286 -5.85 15.33 19.26
CA LEU A 286 -5.76 13.94 18.80
C LEU A 286 -6.59 13.09 19.77
N PRO A 287 -7.52 12.23 19.31
CA PRO A 287 -8.33 11.42 20.21
C PRO A 287 -7.41 10.59 21.13
N GLY A 288 -7.60 10.78 22.44
CA GLY A 288 -6.82 10.12 23.47
C GLY A 288 -6.96 8.60 23.42
N SER A 289 -5.82 7.94 23.62
CA SER A 289 -5.60 6.50 23.71
C SER A 289 -5.43 5.72 22.39
N PRO A 290 -4.29 5.03 22.18
CA PRO A 290 -4.07 4.10 21.06
C PRO A 290 -4.91 2.81 21.15
N THR A 291 -5.82 2.70 22.12
CA THR A 291 -6.60 1.48 22.37
C THR A 291 -7.88 1.34 21.55
N ARG A 292 -8.30 2.38 20.80
CA ARG A 292 -9.35 2.23 19.80
C ARG A 292 -8.71 1.89 18.46
N VAL A 293 -8.92 0.64 18.03
CA VAL A 293 -8.52 0.03 16.74
C VAL A 293 -9.10 0.78 15.51
N ASN A 294 -9.68 1.96 15.70
CA ASN A 294 -10.41 2.71 14.68
C ASN A 294 -9.58 3.93 14.27
N CYS A 295 -8.73 3.77 13.25
CA CYS A 295 -8.13 4.91 12.55
C CYS A 295 -9.12 5.65 11.65
N VAL A 296 -10.28 5.03 11.38
CA VAL A 296 -11.42 5.66 10.72
C VAL A 296 -12.41 6.07 11.82
N PRO A 297 -12.50 7.37 12.16
CA PRO A 297 -13.46 7.87 13.13
C PRO A 297 -14.88 7.46 12.75
N ASN A 298 -15.68 7.17 13.77
CA ASN A 298 -17.08 6.80 13.60
C ASN A 298 -17.84 7.96 12.93
N GLY A 299 -18.21 7.79 11.66
CA GLY A 299 -19.07 8.73 10.92
C GLY A 299 -18.44 9.46 9.74
N GLU A 300 -17.23 9.10 9.31
CA GLU A 300 -16.53 9.80 8.22
C GLU A 300 -16.77 9.22 6.81
N ILE A 301 -16.56 10.07 5.81
CA ILE A 301 -16.59 9.77 4.37
C ILE A 301 -15.43 8.80 4.04
N TRP A 302 -15.70 7.84 3.15
CA TRP A 302 -14.65 6.98 2.59
C TRP A 302 -13.83 7.79 1.58
N LEU A 303 -12.51 7.81 1.75
CA LEU A 303 -11.61 8.46 0.82
C LEU A 303 -11.36 7.55 -0.39
N PRO A 304 -11.05 8.10 -1.58
CA PRO A 304 -10.77 7.30 -2.78
C PRO A 304 -9.67 6.24 -2.55
N GLU A 305 -8.62 6.58 -1.81
CA GLU A 305 -7.55 5.65 -1.47
C GLU A 305 -7.97 4.56 -0.46
N ASP A 306 -9.01 4.76 0.34
CA ASP A 306 -9.53 3.71 1.23
C ASP A 306 -10.15 2.58 0.42
N HIS A 307 -10.91 2.93 -0.63
CA HIS A 307 -11.47 1.94 -1.55
C HIS A 307 -10.37 1.15 -2.25
N MET A 308 -9.15 1.68 -2.36
CA MET A 308 -7.98 0.97 -2.89
C MET A 308 -7.31 0.07 -1.85
N MET A 309 -7.27 0.48 -0.60
CA MET A 309 -6.64 -0.27 0.49
C MET A 309 -7.53 -1.39 1.04
N ARG A 310 -8.85 -1.18 1.08
CA ARG A 310 -9.80 -2.08 1.71
C ARG A 310 -9.72 -3.51 1.13
N GLY A 311 -9.69 -4.47 2.04
CA GLY A 311 -9.69 -5.91 1.72
C GLY A 311 -8.31 -6.50 1.45
N LEU A 312 -7.25 -5.67 1.42
CA LEU A 312 -5.86 -6.14 1.35
C LEU A 312 -5.45 -6.76 2.68
N VAL A 313 -4.64 -7.81 2.62
CA VAL A 313 -4.23 -8.57 3.81
C VAL A 313 -3.64 -7.69 4.91
N TRP A 314 -2.82 -6.70 4.54
CA TRP A 314 -2.15 -5.82 5.50
C TRP A 314 -3.05 -4.73 6.07
N THR A 315 -4.23 -4.48 5.50
CA THR A 315 -5.14 -3.41 5.96
C THR A 315 -6.22 -3.90 6.92
N GLN A 316 -6.21 -5.18 7.27
CA GLN A 316 -7.30 -5.81 8.03
C GLN A 316 -7.54 -5.19 9.41
N TRP A 317 -6.51 -4.62 10.03
CA TRP A 317 -6.63 -3.93 11.32
C TRP A 317 -6.96 -2.45 11.20
N TYR A 318 -6.73 -1.87 10.02
CA TYR A 318 -7.03 -0.46 9.76
C TYR A 318 -8.53 -0.24 9.53
N PHE A 319 -9.18 -1.16 8.81
CA PHE A 319 -10.61 -1.12 8.53
C PHE A 319 -11.39 -2.09 9.42
N ILE A 320 -12.33 -1.57 10.22
CA ILE A 320 -13.24 -2.43 10.99
C ILE A 320 -14.45 -2.81 10.14
N PHE A 321 -14.50 -4.10 9.76
CA PHE A 321 -15.48 -4.65 8.82
C PHE A 321 -16.89 -4.87 9.38
N ASN A 322 -17.17 -4.50 10.63
CA ASN A 322 -18.48 -4.74 11.25
C ASN A 322 -19.55 -3.69 10.91
N ASP A 323 -19.24 -2.71 10.08
CA ASP A 323 -20.19 -1.67 9.71
C ASP A 323 -20.66 -1.80 8.25
N SER A 324 -21.49 -2.81 8.01
CA SER A 324 -22.17 -3.05 6.73
C SER A 324 -23.10 -1.91 6.32
N SER A 325 -23.42 -0.98 7.23
CA SER A 325 -24.32 0.14 7.00
C SER A 325 -23.66 1.36 6.33
N ARG A 326 -22.32 1.39 6.27
CA ARG A 326 -21.55 2.60 5.90
C ARG A 326 -21.02 2.65 4.47
N ALA A 327 -21.24 1.61 3.65
CA ALA A 327 -20.76 1.53 2.27
C ALA A 327 -21.73 2.17 1.26
N THR A 328 -22.34 3.30 1.62
CA THR A 328 -23.37 4.01 0.82
C THR A 328 -22.85 5.25 0.10
N GLY A 329 -21.54 5.50 0.10
CA GLY A 329 -20.94 6.49 -0.79
C GLY A 329 -21.00 6.00 -2.23
N ASP A 330 -21.38 6.88 -3.17
CA ASP A 330 -21.32 6.60 -4.60
C ASP A 330 -19.92 6.09 -4.96
N SER A 331 -19.83 4.84 -5.40
CA SER A 331 -18.59 4.21 -5.88
C SER A 331 -18.01 4.87 -7.13
N ASP A 332 -18.63 5.96 -7.60
CA ASP A 332 -18.20 6.74 -8.76
C ASP A 332 -16.92 7.56 -8.50
N VAL A 333 -16.44 7.60 -7.25
CA VAL A 333 -15.14 8.20 -6.87
C VAL A 333 -13.98 7.20 -6.99
N LEU A 334 -14.03 6.31 -7.98
CA LEU A 334 -12.89 5.49 -8.38
C LEU A 334 -11.85 6.37 -9.04
N LEU A 335 -11.03 7.07 -8.25
CA LEU A 335 -9.85 7.82 -8.69
C LEU A 335 -10.12 8.60 -9.98
N THR A 336 -11.31 9.20 -10.10
CA THR A 336 -11.59 10.16 -11.16
C THR A 336 -10.70 11.35 -10.83
N GLU A 337 -10.12 11.98 -11.84
CA GLU A 337 -9.25 13.16 -11.76
C GLU A 337 -9.98 14.41 -11.19
N SER A 338 -11.02 14.22 -10.39
CA SER A 338 -11.74 15.24 -9.67
C SER A 338 -10.88 15.72 -8.51
N LEU A 339 -10.74 17.04 -8.41
CA LEU A 339 -10.17 17.69 -7.25
C LEU A 339 -10.86 17.15 -5.99
N ALA A 340 -10.07 16.80 -4.98
CA ALA A 340 -10.60 16.32 -3.71
C ALA A 340 -11.57 17.36 -3.15
N THR A 341 -12.69 16.91 -2.58
CA THR A 341 -13.59 17.84 -1.90
C THR A 341 -12.91 18.40 -0.65
N ALA A 342 -13.29 19.60 -0.21
CA ALA A 342 -12.75 20.20 1.01
C ALA A 342 -12.93 19.28 2.25
N ASP A 343 -14.01 18.49 2.26
CA ASP A 343 -14.25 17.48 3.29
C ASP A 343 -13.28 16.31 3.19
N GLU A 344 -13.01 15.77 1.98
CA GLU A 344 -12.02 14.72 1.77
C GLU A 344 -10.61 15.17 2.19
N GLU A 345 -10.22 16.40 1.88
CA GLU A 345 -8.93 16.96 2.31
C GLU A 345 -8.84 17.03 3.84
N ARG A 346 -9.90 17.50 4.50
CA ARG A 346 -9.97 17.57 5.96
C ARG A 346 -9.90 16.19 6.61
N PHE A 347 -10.63 15.20 6.09
CA PHE A 347 -10.60 13.83 6.62
C PHE A 347 -9.24 13.17 6.39
N ARG A 348 -8.63 13.38 5.22
CA ARG A 348 -7.28 12.89 4.94
C ARG A 348 -6.26 13.51 5.89
N ALA A 349 -6.31 14.81 6.10
CA ALA A 349 -5.47 15.51 7.05
C ALA A 349 -5.65 14.95 8.47
N ALA A 350 -6.89 14.73 8.90
CA ALA A 350 -7.18 14.18 10.22
C ALA A 350 -6.54 12.80 10.44
N ARG A 351 -6.63 11.92 9.44
CA ARG A 351 -6.05 10.57 9.47
C ARG A 351 -4.53 10.58 9.42
N LEU A 352 -3.93 11.45 8.61
CA LEU A 352 -2.48 11.61 8.57
C LEU A 352 -1.92 12.03 9.93
N LEU A 353 -2.57 12.98 10.60
CA LEU A 353 -2.16 13.43 11.94
C LEU A 353 -2.36 12.33 12.99
N TYR A 354 -3.46 11.58 12.91
CA TYR A 354 -3.70 10.43 13.79
C TYR A 354 -2.65 9.32 13.60
N LEU A 355 -2.38 8.94 12.34
CA LEU A 355 -1.34 7.96 11.99
C LEU A 355 0.04 8.46 12.44
N GLY A 356 0.35 9.73 12.20
CA GLY A 356 1.58 10.37 12.69
C GLY A 356 1.72 10.25 14.21
N GLY A 357 0.70 10.60 14.99
CA GLY A 357 0.76 10.52 16.45
C GLY A 357 0.89 9.10 17.00
N THR A 358 0.22 8.13 16.38
CA THR A 358 0.32 6.72 16.77
C THR A 358 1.67 6.11 16.40
N ILE A 359 2.20 6.40 15.22
CA ILE A 359 3.56 6.00 14.80
C ILE A 359 4.61 6.66 15.71
N ALA A 360 4.44 7.92 16.11
CA ALA A 360 5.34 8.62 17.03
C ALA A 360 5.32 8.01 18.44
N SER A 361 4.21 7.40 18.84
CA SER A 361 4.11 6.69 20.11
C SER A 361 4.71 5.28 20.05
N ALA A 362 4.70 4.66 18.87
CA ALA A 362 5.21 3.30 18.66
C ALA A 362 6.71 3.25 18.37
N TYR A 363 7.24 4.25 17.66
CA TYR A 363 8.64 4.31 17.25
C TYR A 363 9.37 5.51 17.86
N GLY A 364 10.67 5.34 18.11
CA GLY A 364 11.53 6.39 18.67
C GLY A 364 12.03 7.44 17.68
N PHE A 365 11.52 7.51 16.43
CA PHE A 365 12.04 8.42 15.40
C PHE A 365 11.45 9.83 15.47
N MET A 366 10.20 9.97 15.92
CA MET A 366 9.50 11.25 16.03
C MET A 366 8.67 11.32 17.31
N LYS A 367 8.40 12.53 17.78
CA LYS A 367 7.59 12.80 18.98
C LYS A 367 6.43 13.72 18.60
N TYR A 368 5.24 13.44 19.15
CA TYR A 368 4.07 14.29 19.04
C TYR A 368 3.84 15.02 20.36
N ASP A 369 3.79 16.36 20.31
CA ASP A 369 3.45 17.19 21.46
C ASP A 369 1.95 17.50 21.44
N SER A 370 1.22 16.95 22.41
CA SER A 370 -0.23 17.15 22.54
C SER A 370 -0.61 18.57 22.94
N GLY A 371 0.32 19.36 23.52
CA GLY A 371 0.08 20.75 23.91
C GLY A 371 0.11 21.70 22.72
N SER A 372 1.10 21.55 21.83
CA SER A 372 1.22 22.37 20.61
C SER A 372 0.53 21.77 19.38
N GLY A 373 0.18 20.48 19.42
CA GLY A 373 -0.35 19.75 18.26
C GLY A 373 0.69 19.56 17.15
N ARG A 374 1.98 19.58 17.50
CA ARG A 374 3.11 19.53 16.55
C ARG A 374 3.98 18.30 16.73
N PHE A 375 4.65 17.94 15.64
CA PHE A 375 5.63 16.89 15.56
C PHE A 375 7.05 17.45 15.68
N SER A 376 7.94 16.72 16.34
CA SER A 376 9.35 17.06 16.46
C SER A 376 10.22 15.81 16.32
N ALA A 377 11.49 16.00 15.94
CA ALA A 377 12.44 14.90 15.88
C ALA A 377 12.71 14.36 17.29
N SER A 378 12.83 13.05 17.42
CA SER A 378 13.26 12.47 18.68
C SER A 378 14.74 12.78 18.91
N THR A 379 15.05 13.47 20.00
CA THR A 379 16.44 13.73 20.45
C THR A 379 17.12 12.49 21.03
N THR A 380 16.39 11.39 21.18
CA THR A 380 16.84 10.13 21.75
C THR A 380 16.83 9.10 20.62
N PRO A 381 17.98 8.46 20.28
CA PRO A 381 17.99 7.43 19.25
C PRO A 381 17.02 6.30 19.61
N PRO A 382 16.39 5.65 18.62
CA PRO A 382 15.58 4.47 18.87
C PRO A 382 16.41 3.41 19.61
N PRO A 383 15.81 2.67 20.56
CA PRO A 383 16.51 1.62 21.31
C PRO A 383 17.05 0.51 20.43
#